data_AF-A0A7Y0DBI2-F1
#
_entry.id   AF-A0A7Y0DBI2-F1
#
_cell.length_a   1.000
_cell.length_b   1.000
_cell.length_c   1.000
_cell.angle_alpha   90.00
_cell.angle_beta   90.00
_cell.angle_gamma   90.00
#
_symmetry.space_group_name_H-M   'P 1'
#
loop_
_entity.id
_entity.type
_entity.pdbx_description
1 polymer ?
#
loop_
_entity_poly.entity_id
_entity_poly.type
_entity_poly.pdbx_seq_one_letter_code
_entity_poly.pdbx_strand_id
1 'polypeptide(L)'
;MAIRRLTGRLFGTTQGRPPLVAAMLILMAVLMSFLIDHWPSVVPWTSFVPFVVLGGLFLPPRWLAFVLVVIGGLFAHDGWLLGKDKPNFAGAFVVIVIVSAMMTWLSVSRARLGVHGTAGESMLVDLRDRLHA
;
A
#
# COMPACT_ATOMS: atom_id res chain seq x y z
N MET A 1 0.67 -24.24 -12.13
CA MET A 1 -0.80 -24.21 -11.87
C MET A 1 -1.19 -23.83 -10.43
N ALA A 2 -0.32 -23.97 -9.42
CA ALA A 2 -0.61 -23.64 -8.01
C ALA A 2 -0.72 -22.12 -7.70
N ILE A 3 -0.12 -21.26 -8.53
CA ILE A 3 -0.07 -19.81 -8.31
C ILE A 3 -1.46 -19.14 -8.46
N ARG A 4 -2.36 -19.70 -9.26
CA ARG A 4 -3.69 -19.10 -9.56
C ARG A 4 -4.72 -19.27 -8.43
N ARG A 5 -4.50 -20.20 -7.49
CA ARG A 5 -5.47 -20.48 -6.40
C ARG A 5 -5.32 -19.56 -5.19
N LEU A 6 -4.17 -18.92 -5.03
CA LEU A 6 -3.93 -17.92 -3.97
C LEU A 6 -4.66 -16.60 -4.22
N THR A 7 -4.96 -16.29 -5.48
CA THR A 7 -5.62 -15.05 -5.89
C THR A 7 -7.08 -14.97 -5.44
N GLY A 8 -7.74 -16.11 -5.24
CA GLY A 8 -9.18 -16.20 -4.96
C GLY A 8 -9.61 -15.99 -3.51
N ARG A 9 -8.68 -15.96 -2.53
CA ARG A 9 -9.03 -15.91 -1.09
C ARG A 9 -8.72 -14.57 -0.40
N LEU A 10 -8.21 -13.58 -1.15
CA LEU A 10 -7.93 -12.23 -0.64
C LEU A 10 -9.17 -11.31 -0.63
N PHE A 11 -10.36 -11.87 -0.86
CA PHE A 11 -11.64 -11.16 -1.02
C PHE A 11 -12.34 -10.88 0.31
N GLY A 12 -11.58 -10.54 1.36
CA GLY A 12 -12.12 -10.13 2.65
C GLY A 12 -12.50 -8.64 2.64
N THR A 13 -13.79 -8.38 2.65
CA THR A 13 -14.43 -7.08 2.82
C THR A 13 -14.17 -6.51 4.21
N THR A 14 -13.39 -5.42 4.30
CA THR A 14 -13.48 -4.50 5.44
C THR A 14 -14.38 -3.32 5.08
N GLN A 15 -15.36 -3.14 5.96
CA GLN A 15 -16.59 -2.38 5.84
C GLN A 15 -16.38 -0.90 6.18
N GLY A 16 -15.56 -0.20 5.38
CA GLY A 16 -15.36 1.25 5.48
C GLY A 16 -14.76 1.83 4.21
N ARG A 17 -15.61 2.20 3.24
CA ARG A 17 -15.31 2.90 1.96
C ARG A 17 -13.83 2.91 1.50
N PRO A 18 -13.21 1.73 1.21
CA PRO A 18 -11.85 1.66 0.69
C PRO A 18 -11.57 2.50 -0.58
N PRO A 19 -12.50 2.68 -1.55
CA PRO A 19 -12.23 3.54 -2.69
C PRO A 19 -12.06 5.02 -2.32
N LEU A 20 -12.67 5.48 -1.23
CA LEU A 20 -12.61 6.90 -0.84
C LEU A 20 -11.22 7.25 -0.28
N VAL A 21 -10.67 6.39 0.58
CA VAL A 21 -9.29 6.54 1.09
C VAL A 21 -8.28 6.43 -0.04
N ALA A 22 -8.47 5.47 -0.97
CA ALA A 22 -7.62 5.33 -2.14
C ALA A 22 -7.68 6.58 -3.04
N ALA A 23 -8.87 7.10 -3.31
CA ALA A 23 -9.05 8.33 -4.10
C ALA A 23 -8.40 9.54 -3.41
N MET A 24 -8.56 9.66 -2.09
CA MET A 24 -7.93 10.74 -1.32
C MET A 24 -6.40 10.66 -1.36
N LEU A 25 -5.82 9.46 -1.21
CA LEU A 25 -4.38 9.26 -1.32
C LEU A 25 -3.86 9.56 -2.73
N ILE A 26 -4.58 9.14 -3.77
CA ILE A 26 -4.23 9.44 -5.16
C ILE A 26 -4.28 10.94 -5.40
N LEU A 27 -5.35 11.61 -4.98
CA LEU A 27 -5.50 13.06 -5.14
C LEU A 27 -4.37 13.82 -4.45
N MET A 28 -4.00 13.39 -3.23
CA MET A 28 -2.90 14.00 -2.50
C MET A 28 -1.53 13.73 -3.15
N ALA A 29 -1.32 12.54 -3.72
CA ALA A 29 -0.11 12.21 -4.46
C ALA A 29 0.01 12.99 -5.77
N VAL A 30 -1.10 13.21 -6.49
CA VAL A 30 -1.15 14.06 -7.69
C VAL A 30 -0.84 15.50 -7.33
N LEU A 31 -1.43 16.02 -6.25
CA LEU A 31 -1.11 17.37 -5.77
C LEU A 31 0.38 17.49 -5.42
N MET A 32 0.97 16.45 -4.82
CA MET A 32 2.39 16.44 -4.49
C MET A 32 3.28 16.44 -5.74
N SER A 33 2.95 15.65 -6.76
CA SER A 33 3.65 15.64 -8.06
C SER A 33 3.59 17.03 -8.72
N PHE A 34 2.42 17.68 -8.71
CA PHE A 34 2.29 19.05 -9.22
C PHE A 34 3.19 20.05 -8.47
N LEU A 35 3.31 19.91 -7.15
CA LEU A 35 4.21 20.74 -6.33
C LEU A 35 5.68 20.49 -6.66
N ILE A 36 6.06 19.25 -6.95
CA ILE A 36 7.44 18.87 -7.33
C ILE A 36 7.80 19.49 -8.67
N ASP A 37 6.89 19.43 -9.65
CA ASP A 37 7.09 20.02 -10.97
C ASP A 37 7.25 21.54 -10.92
N HIS A 38 6.45 22.22 -10.08
CA HIS A 38 6.51 23.67 -9.97
C HIS A 38 7.72 24.13 -9.13
N TRP A 39 7.99 23.48 -7.99
CA TRP A 39 9.00 23.92 -7.00
C TRP A 39 10.04 22.82 -6.72
N PRO A 40 10.85 22.43 -7.72
CA PRO A 40 11.74 21.27 -7.64
C PRO A 40 12.89 21.42 -6.64
N SER A 41 13.30 22.65 -6.32
CA SER A 41 14.39 22.94 -5.39
C SER A 41 14.02 22.77 -3.92
N VAL A 42 12.73 22.92 -3.60
CA VAL A 42 12.23 22.89 -2.21
C VAL A 42 11.72 21.51 -1.84
N VAL A 43 11.14 20.78 -2.80
CA VAL A 43 10.45 19.51 -2.51
C VAL A 43 11.36 18.29 -2.71
N PRO A 44 11.62 17.48 -1.67
CA PRO A 44 12.42 16.27 -1.78
C PRO A 44 11.68 15.13 -2.49
N TRP A 45 12.41 14.24 -3.16
CA TRP A 45 11.85 13.02 -3.75
C TRP A 45 11.19 12.07 -2.73
N THR A 46 11.62 12.13 -1.47
CA THR A 46 11.09 11.32 -0.36
C THR A 46 9.67 11.71 0.06
N SER A 47 9.13 12.80 -0.47
CA SER A 47 7.76 13.23 -0.23
C SER A 47 6.70 12.20 -0.63
N PHE A 48 7.01 11.25 -1.53
CA PHE A 48 6.09 10.17 -1.89
C PHE A 48 5.99 9.05 -0.83
N VAL A 49 7.00 8.91 0.03
CA VAL A 49 7.09 7.87 1.08
C VAL A 49 5.89 7.85 2.04
N PRO A 50 5.45 8.98 2.64
CA PRO A 50 4.30 8.96 3.54
C PRO A 50 3.02 8.46 2.86
N PHE A 51 2.80 8.74 1.57
CA PHE A 51 1.63 8.24 0.83
C PHE A 51 1.69 6.72 0.63
N VAL A 52 2.87 6.18 0.33
CA VAL A 52 3.11 4.74 0.23
C VAL A 52 2.86 4.05 1.57
N VAL A 53 3.33 4.65 2.68
CA VAL A 53 3.14 4.14 4.04
C VAL A 53 1.66 4.16 4.45
N LEU A 54 0.98 5.29 4.24
CA LEU A 54 -0.45 5.44 4.54
C LEU A 54 -1.29 4.48 3.68
N GLY A 55 -0.95 4.33 2.39
CA GLY A 55 -1.53 3.29 1.54
C GLY A 55 -1.31 1.91 2.13
N GLY A 56 -0.06 1.61 2.51
CA GLY A 56 0.40 0.44 3.24
C GLY A 56 -0.45 0.06 4.43
N LEU A 57 -0.83 1.05 5.23
CA LEU A 57 -1.52 0.91 6.50
C LEU A 57 -3.06 0.90 6.36
N PHE A 58 -3.64 1.71 5.49
CA PHE A 58 -5.10 1.85 5.44
C PHE A 58 -5.76 1.02 4.33
N LEU A 59 -5.04 0.66 3.26
CA LEU A 59 -5.65 0.01 2.11
C LEU A 59 -5.47 -1.52 2.15
N PRO A 60 -6.49 -2.27 1.71
CA PRO A 60 -6.35 -3.69 1.44
C PRO A 60 -5.40 -3.91 0.24
N PRO A 61 -4.75 -5.08 0.14
CA PRO A 61 -3.69 -5.34 -0.85
C PRO A 61 -4.05 -4.98 -2.30
N ARG A 62 -5.32 -5.20 -2.71
CA ARG A 62 -5.83 -4.86 -4.05
C ARG A 62 -5.79 -3.37 -4.38
N TRP A 63 -6.26 -2.54 -3.45
CA TRP A 63 -6.33 -1.09 -3.62
C TRP A 63 -4.95 -0.47 -3.44
N LEU A 64 -4.16 -1.04 -2.51
CA LEU A 64 -2.77 -0.67 -2.34
C LEU A 64 -1.97 -0.87 -3.63
N ALA A 65 -2.08 -2.03 -4.29
CA ALA A 65 -1.37 -2.27 -5.55
C ALA A 65 -1.72 -1.22 -6.62
N PHE A 66 -3.01 -0.87 -6.74
CA PHE A 66 -3.46 0.17 -7.65
C PHE A 66 -2.86 1.55 -7.30
N VAL A 67 -2.91 1.95 -6.03
CA VAL A 67 -2.33 3.23 -5.57
C VAL A 67 -0.82 3.26 -5.78
N LEU A 68 -0.10 2.15 -5.52
CA LEU A 68 1.33 2.06 -5.77
C LEU A 68 1.68 2.20 -7.25
N VAL A 69 0.88 1.62 -8.15
CA VAL A 69 1.07 1.79 -9.60
C VAL A 69 0.88 3.26 -10.00
N VAL A 70 -0.14 3.93 -9.47
CA VAL A 70 -0.39 5.35 -9.74
C VAL A 70 0.75 6.23 -9.21
N ILE A 71 1.17 6.03 -7.96
CA ILE A 71 2.29 6.76 -7.34
C ILE A 71 3.59 6.49 -8.11
N GLY A 72 3.86 5.23 -8.49
CA GLY A 72 5.03 4.86 -9.28
C GLY A 72 5.02 5.50 -10.67
N GLY A 73 3.84 5.60 -11.30
CA GLY A 73 3.66 6.30 -12.57
C GLY A 73 3.94 7.80 -12.47
N LEU A 74 3.39 8.47 -11.44
CA LEU A 74 3.67 9.88 -11.16
C LEU A 74 5.17 10.10 -10.87
N PHE A 75 5.77 9.26 -10.03
CA PHE A 75 7.19 9.37 -9.71
C PHE A 75 8.09 9.17 -10.94
N ALA A 76 7.75 8.23 -11.83
CA ALA A 76 8.47 8.02 -13.08
C ALA A 76 8.30 9.20 -14.05
N HIS A 77 7.10 9.79 -14.10
CA HIS A 77 6.81 10.98 -14.88
C HIS A 77 7.65 12.19 -14.40
N ASP A 78 7.62 12.48 -13.11
CA ASP A 78 8.43 13.55 -12.50
C ASP A 78 9.93 13.29 -12.70
N GLY A 79 10.36 12.03 -12.57
CA GLY A 79 11.73 11.59 -12.85
C GLY A 79 12.17 11.79 -14.30
N TRP A 80 11.27 11.61 -15.26
CA TRP A 80 11.55 11.84 -16.67
C TRP A 80 11.70 13.33 -16.99
N LEU A 81 10.88 14.18 -16.38
CA LEU A 81 10.93 15.64 -16.56
C LEU A 81 12.13 16.27 -15.84
N LEU A 82 12.33 15.95 -14.56
CA LEU A 82 13.31 16.59 -13.67
C LEU A 82 14.60 15.78 -13.51
N GLY A 83 14.73 14.62 -14.16
CA GLY A 83 15.87 13.72 -13.98
C GLY A 83 17.23 14.34 -14.33
N LYS A 84 17.24 15.37 -15.19
CA LYS A 84 18.44 16.14 -15.54
C LYS A 84 18.81 17.16 -14.46
N ASP A 85 17.83 17.67 -13.72
CA ASP A 85 18.00 18.75 -12.75
C ASP A 85 18.30 18.21 -11.34
N LYS A 86 17.97 16.94 -11.06
CA LYS A 86 18.12 16.31 -9.73
C LYS A 86 18.83 14.94 -9.83
N PRO A 87 20.15 14.86 -9.65
CA PRO A 87 20.92 13.61 -9.81
C PRO A 87 20.57 12.52 -8.79
N ASN A 88 19.88 12.87 -7.71
CA ASN A 88 19.53 11.94 -6.63
C ASN A 88 18.31 11.04 -6.92
N PHE A 89 17.79 11.07 -8.16
CA PHE A 89 16.63 10.28 -8.57
C PHE A 89 16.83 8.77 -8.37
N ALA A 90 18.01 8.25 -8.72
CA ALA A 90 18.29 6.81 -8.60
C ALA A 90 18.20 6.30 -7.15
N GLY A 91 18.73 7.06 -6.19
CA GLY A 91 18.65 6.71 -4.77
C GLY A 91 17.21 6.77 -4.25
N ALA A 92 16.46 7.80 -4.63
CA ALA A 92 15.06 7.93 -4.24
C ALA A 92 14.18 6.82 -4.83
N PHE A 93 14.43 6.43 -6.09
CA PHE A 93 13.75 5.31 -6.74
C PHE A 93 13.95 4.01 -5.97
N VAL A 94 15.19 3.68 -5.59
CA VAL A 94 15.50 2.48 -4.79
C VAL A 94 14.75 2.50 -3.46
N VAL A 95 14.74 3.64 -2.76
CA VAL A 95 14.01 3.78 -1.49
C VAL A 95 12.51 3.56 -1.68
N ILE A 96 11.89 4.17 -2.70
CA ILE A 96 10.46 4.01 -2.98
C ILE A 96 10.12 2.55 -3.30
N VAL A 97 10.96 1.87 -4.08
CA VAL A 97 10.76 0.45 -4.41
C VAL A 97 10.81 -0.41 -3.14
N ILE A 98 11.82 -0.20 -2.27
CA ILE A 98 11.96 -0.94 -1.01
C ILE A 98 10.76 -0.70 -0.11
N VAL A 99 10.37 0.55 0.11
CA VAL A 99 9.23 0.89 0.98
C VAL A 99 7.93 0.33 0.41
N SER A 100 7.72 0.40 -0.90
CA SER A 100 6.54 -0.17 -1.56
C SER A 100 6.47 -1.68 -1.39
N ALA A 101 7.60 -2.38 -1.51
CA ALA A 101 7.69 -3.81 -1.27
C ALA A 101 7.39 -4.16 0.20
N MET A 102 7.98 -3.43 1.15
CA MET A 102 7.71 -3.60 2.59
C MET A 102 6.23 -3.36 2.93
N MET A 103 5.63 -2.31 2.38
CA MET A 103 4.21 -2.00 2.62
C MET A 103 3.27 -3.01 1.99
N THR A 104 3.64 -3.55 0.83
CA THR A 104 2.91 -4.66 0.21
C THR A 104 2.97 -5.90 1.10
N TRP A 105 4.15 -6.25 1.60
CA TRP A 105 4.32 -7.35 2.56
C TRP A 105 3.48 -7.12 3.81
N LEU A 106 3.57 -5.93 4.42
CA LEU A 106 2.82 -5.58 5.62
C LEU A 106 1.31 -5.70 5.40
N SER A 107 0.80 -5.20 4.27
CA SER A 107 -0.62 -5.29 3.92
C SER A 107 -1.07 -6.76 3.76
N VAL A 108 -0.24 -7.61 3.14
CA VAL A 108 -0.50 -9.05 3.02
C VAL A 108 -0.44 -9.76 4.38
N SER A 109 0.53 -9.45 5.22
CA SER A 109 0.63 -10.00 6.58
C SER A 109 -0.60 -9.65 7.40
N ARG A 110 -1.11 -8.42 7.30
CA ARG A 110 -2.33 -8.00 8.02
C ARG A 110 -3.58 -8.68 7.50
N ALA A 111 -3.68 -8.89 6.18
CA ALA A 111 -4.74 -9.71 5.60
C ALA A 111 -4.69 -11.18 6.06
N ARG A 112 -3.49 -11.72 6.33
CA ARG A 112 -3.29 -13.07 6.88
C ARG A 112 -3.53 -13.14 8.38
N LEU A 113 -3.23 -12.09 9.15
CA LEU A 113 -3.51 -12.01 10.58
C LEU A 113 -5.02 -11.84 10.84
N GLY A 114 -5.74 -11.25 9.89
CA GLY A 114 -7.20 -11.24 9.81
C GLY A 114 -7.79 -12.58 9.35
N VAL A 115 -7.38 -13.72 9.90
CA VAL A 115 -8.13 -14.99 9.75
C VAL A 115 -9.44 -14.89 10.52
N HIS A 116 -10.36 -14.09 9.97
CA HIS A 116 -11.78 -14.16 10.26
C HIS A 116 -12.27 -15.48 9.66
N GLY A 117 -12.70 -16.38 10.54
CA GLY A 117 -13.26 -17.69 10.23
C GLY A 117 -12.69 -18.86 11.02
N THR A 118 -11.66 -18.66 11.86
CA THR A 118 -11.22 -19.71 12.80
C THR A 118 -10.77 -19.20 14.15
N ALA A 119 -10.37 -17.93 14.35
CA ALA A 119 -9.90 -17.52 15.67
C ALA A 119 -11.06 -17.46 16.70
N GLY A 120 -12.19 -16.85 16.32
CA GLY A 120 -13.39 -16.81 17.18
C GLY A 120 -14.06 -18.17 17.31
N GLU A 121 -14.16 -18.94 16.22
CA GLU A 121 -14.70 -20.30 16.24
C GLU A 121 -13.78 -21.30 16.95
N SER A 122 -12.45 -21.19 16.83
CA SER A 122 -11.54 -22.04 17.61
C SER A 122 -11.48 -21.59 19.07
N MET A 123 -11.67 -20.31 19.39
CA MET A 123 -11.87 -19.88 20.78
C MET A 123 -13.18 -20.41 21.34
N LEU A 124 -14.28 -20.41 20.58
CA LEU A 124 -15.55 -21.00 21.01
C LEU A 124 -15.46 -22.51 21.16
N VAL A 125 -14.72 -23.19 20.28
CA VAL A 125 -14.43 -24.62 20.42
C VAL A 125 -13.55 -24.88 21.65
N ASP A 126 -12.50 -24.09 21.88
CA ASP A 126 -11.66 -24.21 23.09
C ASP A 126 -12.47 -23.95 24.37
N LEU A 127 -13.36 -22.95 24.35
CA LEU A 127 -14.25 -22.66 25.48
C LEU A 127 -15.22 -23.80 25.74
N ARG A 128 -15.81 -24.35 24.68
CA ARG A 128 -16.74 -25.49 24.77
C ARG A 128 -16.02 -26.73 25.31
N ASP A 129 -14.84 -27.04 24.79
CA ASP A 129 -14.08 -28.22 25.21
C ASP A 129 -13.63 -28.09 26.67
N ARG A 130 -13.32 -26.87 27.14
CA ARG A 130 -13.08 -26.59 28.57
C ARG A 130 -14.30 -26.70 29.48
N LEU A 131 -15.51 -26.47 28.96
CA LEU A 131 -16.76 -26.60 29.72
C LEU A 131 -17.26 -28.04 29.83
N HIS A 132 -16.82 -28.91 28.93
CA HIS A 132 -17.23 -30.33 28.88
C HIS A 132 -16.22 -31.28 29.55
N ALA A 133 -15.05 -30.79 29.98
CA ALA A 133 -14.04 -31.53 30.74
C ALA A 133 -14.18 -31.26 32.24
#